data_AF-A0A6J3KY62-F1
#
_entry.id   AF-A0A6J3KY62-F1
#
_cell.length_a   1.000
_cell.length_b   1.000
_cell.length_c   1.000
_cell.angle_alpha   90.00
_cell.angle_beta   90.00
_cell.angle_gamma   90.00
#
_symmetry.space_group_name_H-M   'P 1'
#
loop_
_entity.id
_entity.type
_entity.pdbx_description
1 polymer ?
#
loop_
_entity_poly.entity_id
_entity_poly.type
_entity_poly.pdbx_seq_one_letter_code
_entity_poly.pdbx_strand_id
1 'polypeptide(L)'
;MSSWPSLQNSFAMANQTRGLPQMRIKLCTVSAGLQIVLLLTVLPQESLCGRHEKRLLNELLSSYNTLERPVANESEPLEVRFGITLQQIIDVDEKNQILTTNAWLKLEWMDYNLQWNESEYGGVKDLRITPNKLWKPDILMYNSADEGFDGTYQTNVVVTHNGSCLYVPPGIFKSTCKIDITWFPFDDQHCDMKFGSWTYDGNQVDLVLSSEKGGDLSDFITNGEWYLIGMPGKKNTITYQCCPEPYVDVTFTIQIRRRTLYYFFNLIVPCVLISSMALLGFTLPPDSGEKLTLGVTILLSLTVFLNLVAETLPQVSDAIPLLGSYFNCIMFMVASSVVLTVLVLNFHHRTPDRYVMPQWIKTLFLQWLPCLLRMSRPGKKITKKNILGGNRRGKSIELKEKSSKSLLANVLDIDDDIRHKNSAANPPSGYIRSAFGTPISTGRPATVEDTSASLPLSGMQEELHTILKELRFITDRMKKADEGDEIISDWKFAAMVVDRLCLIVFTMFTVLATIVILCRAPHIIVQ
;
A
#
# COMPACT_ATOMS: atom_id res chain seq x y z
N MET A 1 24.96 -38.39 -43.48
CA MET A 1 26.41 -38.65 -43.63
C MET A 1 26.74 -39.91 -42.86
N SER A 2 27.32 -40.91 -43.57
CA SER A 2 27.87 -42.22 -43.13
C SER A 2 27.21 -43.39 -43.87
N SER A 3 27.46 -43.56 -45.17
CA SER A 3 28.60 -44.29 -45.77
C SER A 3 28.46 -45.81 -45.73
N TRP A 4 28.05 -46.37 -46.88
CA TRP A 4 28.32 -47.75 -47.28
C TRP A 4 29.84 -48.01 -47.36
N PRO A 5 30.25 -49.28 -47.29
CA PRO A 5 31.10 -49.76 -48.38
C PRO A 5 30.73 -51.15 -48.89
N SER A 6 30.75 -51.23 -50.21
CA SER A 6 30.87 -52.42 -51.04
C SER A 6 32.24 -53.11 -50.87
N LEU A 7 32.26 -54.43 -50.91
CA LEU A 7 33.44 -55.20 -51.33
C LEU A 7 32.99 -56.39 -52.19
N GLN A 8 33.47 -56.36 -53.43
CA GLN A 8 33.33 -57.37 -54.47
C GLN A 8 34.70 -58.05 -54.64
N ASN A 9 34.71 -59.26 -55.21
CA ASN A 9 35.85 -59.97 -55.84
C ASN A 9 36.80 -60.71 -54.85
N SER A 10 37.26 -61.96 -55.08
CA SER A 10 37.34 -62.80 -56.27
C SER A 10 37.78 -64.25 -55.95
N PHE A 11 37.80 -65.09 -56.99
CA PHE A 11 38.53 -66.36 -57.22
C PHE A 11 37.85 -67.65 -56.68
N ALA A 12 37.27 -68.54 -57.48
CA ALA A 12 37.65 -69.24 -58.72
C ALA A 12 38.22 -70.66 -58.48
N MET A 13 37.57 -71.61 -59.17
CA MET A 13 38.06 -72.90 -59.68
C MET A 13 38.58 -73.97 -58.68
N ALA A 14 37.87 -75.10 -58.59
CA ALA A 14 38.16 -76.27 -59.44
C ALA A 14 37.22 -77.45 -59.16
N ASN A 15 36.61 -77.95 -60.25
CA ASN A 15 36.31 -79.34 -60.60
C ASN A 15 35.72 -80.32 -59.55
N GLN A 16 34.45 -80.73 -59.71
CA GLN A 16 33.98 -81.78 -60.63
C GLN A 16 33.95 -83.15 -59.97
N THR A 17 32.78 -83.58 -59.48
CA THR A 17 32.36 -84.98 -59.56
C THR A 17 30.85 -85.07 -59.80
N ARG A 18 30.52 -85.89 -60.80
CA ARG A 18 29.19 -86.24 -61.30
C ARG A 18 28.45 -87.14 -60.30
N GLY A 19 27.12 -87.10 -60.30
CA GLY A 19 26.31 -88.24 -59.84
C GLY A 19 24.95 -87.87 -59.25
N LEU A 20 23.89 -88.27 -59.96
CA LEU A 20 22.46 -88.29 -59.63
C LEU A 20 22.11 -88.76 -58.19
N PRO A 21 20.87 -88.53 -57.66
CA PRO A 21 19.65 -88.21 -58.41
C PRO A 21 18.76 -87.07 -57.88
N GLN A 22 18.02 -86.52 -58.83
CA GLN A 22 16.94 -85.52 -58.78
C GLN A 22 15.72 -85.86 -57.89
N MET A 23 15.84 -86.72 -56.88
CA MET A 23 14.69 -87.18 -56.09
C MET A 23 14.45 -86.36 -54.81
N ARG A 24 15.49 -85.75 -54.23
CA ARG A 24 15.34 -84.90 -53.02
C ARG A 24 14.78 -83.49 -53.32
N ILE A 25 15.01 -82.96 -54.52
CA ILE A 25 14.60 -81.59 -54.87
C ILE A 25 13.08 -81.50 -55.07
N LYS A 26 12.44 -82.53 -55.63
CA LYS A 26 10.96 -82.57 -55.77
C LYS A 26 10.24 -82.73 -54.42
N LEU A 27 10.85 -83.37 -53.42
CA LEU A 27 10.22 -83.50 -52.09
C LEU A 27 10.37 -82.21 -51.26
N CYS A 28 11.51 -81.51 -51.35
CA CYS A 28 11.70 -80.23 -50.67
C CYS A 28 10.83 -79.10 -51.26
N THR A 29 10.65 -79.03 -52.59
CA THR A 29 9.78 -78.01 -53.20
C THR A 29 8.30 -78.28 -52.93
N VAL A 30 7.88 -79.54 -52.84
CA VAL A 30 6.50 -79.90 -52.45
C VAL A 30 6.27 -79.65 -50.96
N SER A 31 7.23 -79.93 -50.08
CA SER A 31 7.09 -79.66 -48.63
C SER A 31 7.15 -78.16 -48.29
N ALA A 32 8.01 -77.37 -48.95
CA ALA A 32 8.05 -75.92 -48.82
C ALA A 32 6.80 -75.27 -49.41
N GLY A 33 6.31 -75.77 -50.54
CA GLY A 33 5.02 -75.36 -51.12
C GLY A 33 3.85 -75.71 -50.20
N LEU A 34 3.85 -76.90 -49.58
CA LEU A 34 2.82 -77.30 -48.61
C LEU A 34 2.88 -76.46 -47.34
N GLN A 35 4.07 -76.11 -46.83
CA GLN A 35 4.24 -75.25 -45.65
C GLN A 35 3.85 -73.81 -45.93
N ILE A 36 4.11 -73.29 -47.14
CA ILE A 36 3.66 -71.95 -47.56
C ILE A 36 2.13 -71.94 -47.75
N VAL A 37 1.54 -73.00 -48.32
CA VAL A 37 0.08 -73.16 -48.43
C VAL A 37 -0.56 -73.39 -47.06
N LEU A 38 0.08 -74.08 -46.12
CA LEU A 38 -0.39 -74.20 -44.73
C LEU A 38 -0.29 -72.85 -44.00
N LEU A 39 0.79 -72.07 -44.20
CA LEU A 39 0.92 -70.72 -43.64
C LEU A 39 -0.12 -69.74 -44.22
N LEU A 40 -0.43 -69.86 -45.51
CA LEU A 40 -1.43 -69.05 -46.22
C LEU A 40 -2.89 -69.50 -45.96
N THR A 41 -3.11 -70.73 -45.47
CA THR A 41 -4.44 -71.21 -45.06
C THR A 41 -4.70 -71.02 -43.56
N VAL A 42 -3.66 -70.79 -42.76
CA VAL A 42 -3.75 -70.47 -41.32
C VAL A 42 -3.83 -68.94 -41.05
N LEU A 43 -3.61 -68.10 -42.06
CA LEU A 43 -3.80 -66.64 -41.99
C LEU A 43 -4.52 -66.17 -43.27
N PRO A 44 -5.76 -65.63 -43.22
CA PRO A 44 -6.33 -64.85 -42.15
C PRO A 44 -7.66 -65.45 -41.65
N GLN A 45 -7.72 -65.86 -40.37
CA GLN A 45 -8.91 -65.47 -39.63
C GLN A 45 -8.84 -63.94 -39.62
N GLU A 46 -9.66 -63.27 -40.44
CA GLU A 46 -9.87 -61.84 -40.25
C GLU A 46 -10.07 -61.65 -38.75
N SER A 47 -9.17 -60.91 -38.11
CA SER A 47 -9.38 -60.56 -36.71
C SER A 47 -10.72 -59.84 -36.69
N LEU A 48 -11.74 -60.44 -36.08
CA LEU A 48 -13.08 -59.87 -35.86
C LEU A 48 -13.01 -58.70 -34.86
N CYS A 49 -11.95 -57.91 -34.93
CA CYS A 49 -11.68 -56.80 -34.04
C CYS A 49 -12.68 -55.68 -34.35
N GLY A 50 -13.52 -55.34 -33.38
CA GLY A 50 -14.45 -54.21 -33.44
C GLY A 50 -15.76 -54.40 -34.20
N ARG A 51 -16.10 -55.61 -34.68
CA ARG A 51 -17.36 -55.84 -35.44
C ARG A 51 -18.61 -55.55 -34.59
N HIS A 52 -18.60 -55.94 -33.32
CA HIS A 52 -19.75 -55.78 -32.43
C HIS A 52 -20.02 -54.31 -32.08
N GLU A 53 -18.98 -53.54 -31.76
CA GLU A 53 -19.09 -52.11 -31.44
C GLU A 53 -19.58 -51.29 -32.65
N LYS A 54 -19.02 -51.53 -33.83
CA LYS A 54 -19.46 -50.87 -35.07
C LYS A 54 -20.91 -51.18 -35.40
N ARG A 55 -21.33 -52.45 -35.24
CA ARG A 55 -22.71 -52.87 -35.47
C ARG A 55 -23.66 -52.17 -34.51
N LEU A 56 -23.33 -52.19 -33.21
CA LEU A 56 -24.12 -51.56 -32.16
C LEU A 56 -24.29 -50.06 -32.42
N LEU A 57 -23.20 -49.36 -32.72
CA LEU A 57 -23.23 -47.92 -32.97
C LEU A 57 -24.12 -47.55 -34.17
N ASN A 58 -24.03 -48.32 -35.26
CA ASN A 58 -24.86 -48.09 -36.44
C ASN A 58 -26.34 -48.37 -36.17
N GLU A 59 -26.65 -49.38 -35.35
CA GLU A 59 -28.02 -49.75 -34.99
C GLU A 59 -28.65 -48.67 -34.10
N LEU A 60 -27.97 -48.29 -33.01
CA LEU A 60 -28.44 -47.26 -32.07
C LEU A 60 -28.64 -45.89 -32.74
N LEU A 61 -27.70 -45.46 -33.57
CA LEU A 61 -27.76 -44.11 -34.17
C LEU A 61 -28.63 -44.03 -35.44
N SER A 62 -29.15 -45.15 -35.95
CA SER A 62 -29.92 -45.13 -37.22
C SER A 62 -31.28 -44.44 -37.11
N SER A 63 -31.94 -44.56 -35.96
CA SER A 63 -33.26 -43.98 -35.67
C SER A 63 -33.22 -42.82 -34.67
N TYR A 64 -32.04 -42.48 -34.15
CA TYR A 64 -31.91 -41.52 -33.06
C TYR A 64 -32.05 -40.08 -33.56
N ASN A 65 -32.95 -39.31 -32.93
CA ASN A 65 -33.13 -37.89 -33.19
C ASN A 65 -32.43 -37.07 -32.10
N THR A 66 -31.46 -36.23 -32.49
CA THR A 66 -30.67 -35.42 -31.55
C THR A 66 -31.43 -34.24 -30.94
N LEU A 67 -32.56 -33.84 -31.54
CA LEU A 67 -33.38 -32.73 -31.06
C LEU A 67 -34.44 -33.17 -30.04
N GLU A 68 -34.70 -34.48 -29.95
CA GLU A 68 -35.70 -35.03 -29.06
C GLU A 68 -35.13 -35.19 -27.64
N ARG A 69 -35.84 -34.68 -26.64
CA ARG A 69 -35.49 -34.91 -25.24
C ARG A 69 -35.70 -36.39 -24.91
N PRO A 70 -34.69 -37.10 -24.38
CA PRO A 70 -34.73 -38.56 -24.26
C PRO A 70 -35.53 -39.01 -23.03
N VAL A 71 -36.85 -38.84 -23.06
CA VAL A 71 -37.77 -39.33 -22.02
C VAL A 71 -38.80 -40.30 -22.61
N ALA A 72 -39.13 -41.34 -21.86
CA ALA A 72 -40.15 -42.31 -22.28
C ALA A 72 -41.57 -41.70 -22.21
N ASN A 73 -41.79 -40.76 -21.29
CA ASN A 73 -43.03 -40.03 -21.12
C ASN A 73 -42.75 -38.52 -21.21
N GLU A 74 -43.42 -37.83 -22.13
CA GLU A 74 -43.25 -36.39 -22.34
C GLU A 74 -43.57 -35.55 -21.09
N SER A 75 -44.43 -36.07 -20.20
CA SER A 75 -44.86 -35.37 -18.98
C SER A 75 -43.84 -35.40 -17.85
N GLU A 76 -42.84 -36.28 -17.91
CA GLU A 76 -41.85 -36.44 -16.84
C GLU A 76 -40.61 -35.57 -17.10
N PRO A 77 -40.04 -34.92 -16.07
CA PRO A 77 -38.78 -34.19 -16.22
C PRO A 77 -37.61 -35.16 -16.42
N LEU A 78 -36.64 -34.76 -17.23
CA LEU A 78 -35.36 -35.45 -17.32
C LEU A 78 -34.47 -34.98 -16.17
N GLU A 79 -34.08 -35.91 -15.29
CA GLU A 79 -33.12 -35.63 -14.21
C GLU A 79 -31.69 -35.58 -14.78
N VAL A 80 -31.03 -34.43 -14.64
CA VAL A 80 -29.62 -34.24 -15.00
C VAL A 80 -28.82 -34.01 -13.73
N ARG A 81 -27.94 -34.96 -13.42
CA ARG A 81 -26.99 -34.86 -12.30
C ARG A 81 -25.83 -33.98 -12.72
N PHE A 82 -25.70 -32.85 -12.05
CA PHE A 82 -24.70 -31.84 -12.32
C PHE A 82 -23.66 -31.79 -11.19
N GLY A 83 -22.39 -31.87 -11.56
CA GLY A 83 -21.25 -31.67 -10.69
C GLY A 83 -20.21 -30.78 -11.36
N ILE A 84 -19.34 -30.19 -10.55
CA ILE A 84 -18.21 -29.40 -11.01
C ILE A 84 -16.96 -29.85 -10.26
N THR A 85 -15.88 -30.06 -11.00
CA THR A 85 -14.56 -30.34 -10.43
C THR A 85 -13.67 -29.14 -10.71
N LEU A 86 -13.28 -28.42 -9.65
CA LEU A 86 -12.44 -27.23 -9.78
C LEU A 86 -10.96 -27.66 -9.85
N GLN A 87 -10.33 -27.42 -11.00
CA GLN A 87 -8.92 -27.79 -11.22
C GLN A 87 -7.98 -26.70 -10.73
N GLN A 88 -8.22 -25.44 -11.14
CA GLN A 88 -7.38 -24.32 -10.73
C GLN A 88 -8.13 -22.99 -10.88
N ILE A 89 -7.76 -22.03 -10.02
CA ILE A 89 -8.09 -20.61 -10.19
C ILE A 89 -6.95 -20.00 -11.00
N ILE A 90 -7.24 -19.60 -12.24
CA ILE A 90 -6.24 -19.04 -13.16
C ILE A 90 -5.94 -17.61 -12.76
N ASP A 91 -6.98 -16.79 -12.62
CA ASP A 91 -6.84 -15.35 -12.40
C ASP A 91 -8.08 -14.77 -11.73
N VAL A 92 -7.87 -13.76 -10.89
CA VAL A 92 -8.92 -12.98 -10.24
C VAL A 92 -8.67 -11.52 -10.61
N ASP A 93 -9.40 -11.03 -11.60
CA ASP A 93 -9.28 -9.64 -12.04
C ASP A 93 -10.17 -8.76 -11.15
N GLU A 94 -9.59 -8.17 -10.11
CA GLU A 94 -10.36 -7.32 -9.19
C GLU A 94 -10.84 -6.02 -9.85
N LYS A 95 -10.11 -5.53 -10.86
CA LYS A 95 -10.44 -4.28 -11.57
C LYS A 95 -11.69 -4.46 -12.42
N ASN A 96 -11.76 -5.54 -13.19
CA ASN A 96 -12.88 -5.84 -14.07
C ASN A 96 -13.95 -6.71 -13.39
N GLN A 97 -13.74 -7.14 -12.14
CA GLN A 97 -14.67 -7.97 -11.35
C GLN A 97 -14.93 -9.34 -12.01
N ILE A 98 -13.88 -9.98 -12.51
CA ILE A 98 -13.95 -11.25 -13.25
C ILE A 98 -13.11 -12.31 -12.54
N LEU A 99 -13.70 -13.49 -12.30
CA LEU A 99 -13.01 -14.67 -11.83
C LEU A 99 -12.85 -15.67 -12.99
N THR A 100 -11.61 -16.01 -13.32
CA THR A 100 -11.26 -17.00 -14.35
C THR A 100 -10.84 -18.31 -13.72
N THR A 101 -11.56 -19.39 -14.01
CA THR A 101 -11.32 -20.73 -13.46
C THR A 101 -11.19 -21.77 -14.56
N ASN A 102 -10.38 -22.80 -14.31
CA ASN A 102 -10.39 -24.03 -15.08
C ASN A 102 -11.17 -25.07 -14.29
N ALA A 103 -12.26 -25.57 -14.86
CA ALA A 103 -13.11 -26.55 -14.22
C ALA A 103 -13.60 -27.58 -15.22
N TRP A 104 -13.92 -28.77 -14.72
CA TRP A 104 -14.58 -29.81 -15.50
C TRP A 104 -16.03 -29.87 -15.06
N LEU A 105 -16.95 -29.78 -16.02
CA LEU A 105 -18.36 -30.01 -15.74
C LEU A 105 -18.62 -31.49 -15.81
N LYS A 106 -19.37 -32.04 -14.85
CA LYS A 106 -19.82 -33.42 -14.85
C LYS A 106 -21.32 -33.42 -15.04
N LEU A 107 -21.77 -33.84 -16.22
CA LEU A 107 -23.18 -34.00 -16.54
C LEU A 107 -23.48 -35.48 -16.70
N GLU A 108 -24.49 -35.96 -15.99
CA GLU A 108 -24.94 -37.34 -16.09
C GLU A 108 -26.47 -37.37 -16.22
N TRP A 109 -26.96 -38.04 -17.26
CA TRP A 109 -28.40 -38.23 -17.51
C TRP A 109 -28.66 -39.62 -18.06
N MET A 110 -29.92 -40.05 -18.02
CA MET A 110 -30.36 -41.33 -18.57
C MET A 110 -31.05 -41.10 -19.92
N ASP A 111 -30.65 -41.85 -20.93
CA ASP A 111 -31.30 -41.88 -22.23
C ASP A 111 -31.92 -43.26 -22.49
N TYR A 112 -33.24 -43.30 -22.68
CA TYR A 112 -33.96 -44.55 -22.89
C TYR A 112 -33.71 -45.17 -24.27
N ASN A 113 -33.35 -44.36 -25.28
CA ASN A 113 -33.09 -44.82 -26.64
C ASN A 113 -31.71 -45.49 -26.78
N LEU A 114 -30.80 -45.27 -25.82
CA LEU A 114 -29.43 -45.75 -25.86
C LEU A 114 -29.18 -46.94 -24.93
N GLN A 115 -30.15 -47.84 -24.81
CA GLN A 115 -30.05 -49.06 -24.01
C GLN A 115 -29.80 -50.28 -24.90
N TRP A 116 -28.91 -51.18 -24.47
CA TRP A 116 -28.65 -52.43 -25.18
C TRP A 116 -28.26 -53.57 -24.24
N ASN A 117 -28.46 -54.80 -24.70
CA ASN A 117 -28.04 -55.99 -23.98
C ASN A 117 -26.57 -56.32 -24.27
N GLU A 118 -25.71 -56.32 -23.24
CA GLU A 118 -24.28 -56.65 -23.38
C GLU A 118 -24.05 -58.02 -24.05
N SER A 119 -24.93 -59.00 -23.78
CA SER A 119 -24.82 -60.37 -24.30
C SER A 119 -24.93 -60.47 -25.82
N GLU A 120 -25.65 -59.56 -26.48
CA GLU A 120 -25.87 -59.58 -27.93
C GLU A 120 -24.72 -58.97 -28.71
N TYR A 121 -23.96 -58.07 -28.07
CA TYR A 121 -22.88 -57.30 -28.69
C TYR A 121 -21.50 -57.68 -28.15
N GLY A 122 -21.31 -58.94 -27.76
CA GLY A 122 -19.98 -59.45 -27.38
C GLY A 122 -19.43 -58.84 -26.09
N GLY A 123 -20.29 -58.43 -25.15
CA GLY A 123 -19.90 -57.90 -23.84
C GLY A 123 -19.49 -56.43 -23.83
N VAL A 124 -19.88 -55.65 -24.85
CA VAL A 124 -19.63 -54.19 -24.89
C VAL A 124 -20.47 -53.49 -23.83
N LYS A 125 -19.79 -52.86 -22.87
CA LYS A 125 -20.42 -52.21 -21.70
C LYS A 125 -20.58 -50.70 -21.87
N ASP A 126 -19.62 -50.07 -22.54
CA ASP A 126 -19.55 -48.63 -22.75
C ASP A 126 -19.23 -48.29 -24.20
N LEU A 127 -19.77 -47.16 -24.66
CA LEU A 127 -19.53 -46.57 -25.97
C LEU A 127 -19.11 -45.11 -25.82
N ARG A 128 -18.24 -44.65 -26.73
CA ARG A 128 -17.77 -43.26 -26.79
C ARG A 128 -18.35 -42.60 -28.03
N ILE A 129 -19.28 -41.68 -27.84
CA ILE A 129 -20.01 -41.04 -28.94
C ILE A 129 -19.74 -39.54 -28.90
N THR A 130 -19.54 -38.94 -30.06
CA THR A 130 -19.37 -37.48 -30.18
C THR A 130 -20.65 -36.75 -29.78
N PRO A 131 -20.58 -35.65 -29.03
CA PRO A 131 -21.75 -34.95 -28.46
C PRO A 131 -22.69 -34.40 -29.53
N ASN A 132 -22.20 -34.16 -30.75
CA ASN A 132 -23.02 -33.65 -31.87
C ASN A 132 -23.96 -34.71 -32.48
N LYS A 133 -23.81 -35.98 -32.10
CA LYS A 133 -24.66 -37.10 -32.58
C LYS A 133 -25.69 -37.57 -31.56
N LEU A 134 -25.72 -36.93 -30.39
CA LEU A 134 -26.60 -37.27 -29.29
C LEU A 134 -27.36 -36.03 -28.84
N TRP A 135 -28.49 -36.23 -28.17
CA TRP A 135 -29.09 -35.15 -27.39
C TRP A 135 -28.17 -34.83 -26.21
N LYS A 136 -27.97 -33.55 -25.94
CA LYS A 136 -27.24 -33.07 -24.76
C LYS A 136 -28.00 -31.90 -24.13
N PRO A 137 -28.03 -31.79 -22.79
CA PRO A 137 -28.65 -30.65 -22.14
C PRO A 137 -27.87 -29.36 -22.43
N ASP A 138 -28.59 -28.23 -22.48
CA ASP A 138 -28.08 -26.89 -22.76
C ASP A 138 -27.72 -26.15 -21.47
N ILE A 139 -26.85 -26.74 -20.65
CA ILE A 139 -26.43 -26.15 -19.39
C ILE A 139 -25.37 -25.08 -19.65
N LEU A 140 -25.72 -23.83 -19.35
CA LEU A 140 -24.88 -22.66 -19.55
C LEU A 140 -24.68 -21.90 -18.25
N MET A 141 -23.61 -21.11 -18.17
CA MET A 141 -23.33 -20.25 -17.03
C MET A 141 -24.01 -18.89 -17.21
N TYR A 142 -24.97 -18.56 -16.34
CA TYR A 142 -25.76 -17.33 -16.48
C TYR A 142 -24.96 -16.06 -16.24
N ASN A 143 -24.01 -16.10 -15.30
CA ASN A 143 -23.20 -14.94 -14.93
C ASN A 143 -21.83 -14.91 -15.65
N SER A 144 -21.79 -15.39 -16.90
CA SER A 144 -20.59 -15.39 -17.74
C SER A 144 -20.17 -13.98 -18.15
N ALA A 145 -18.86 -13.73 -18.06
CA ALA A 145 -18.21 -12.51 -18.51
C ALA A 145 -17.44 -12.72 -19.85
N ASP A 146 -17.42 -13.95 -20.38
CA ASP A 146 -16.68 -14.25 -21.61
C ASP A 146 -17.52 -13.96 -22.85
N GLU A 147 -16.85 -13.57 -23.95
CA GLU A 147 -17.51 -13.35 -25.24
C GLU A 147 -18.02 -14.68 -25.83
N GLY A 148 -17.25 -15.75 -25.63
CA GLY A 148 -17.68 -17.12 -25.87
C GLY A 148 -18.51 -17.61 -24.69
N PHE A 149 -19.83 -17.41 -24.73
CA PHE A 149 -20.76 -17.80 -23.67
C PHE A 149 -20.65 -19.29 -23.27
N ASP A 150 -20.22 -20.15 -24.21
CA ASP A 150 -19.82 -21.54 -23.96
C ASP A 150 -18.27 -21.65 -23.94
N GLY A 151 -17.71 -21.77 -22.73
CA GLY A 151 -16.28 -21.93 -22.49
C GLY A 151 -15.78 -23.38 -22.49
N THR A 152 -16.62 -24.34 -22.90
CA THR A 152 -16.31 -25.77 -22.82
C THR A 152 -15.63 -26.32 -24.08
N TYR A 153 -14.69 -27.25 -23.90
CA TYR A 153 -14.10 -28.03 -24.99
C TYR A 153 -14.90 -29.32 -25.17
N GLN A 154 -15.40 -29.55 -26.39
CA GLN A 154 -16.22 -30.71 -26.71
C GLN A 154 -15.41 -32.03 -26.61
N THR A 155 -15.70 -32.84 -25.60
CA THR A 155 -15.21 -34.22 -25.44
C THR A 155 -16.27 -35.24 -25.89
N ASN A 156 -15.90 -36.52 -25.98
CA ASN A 156 -16.87 -37.58 -26.26
C ASN A 156 -17.70 -37.90 -25.01
N VAL A 157 -18.98 -38.21 -25.21
CA VAL A 157 -19.88 -38.73 -24.18
C VAL A 157 -19.63 -40.22 -24.00
N VAL A 158 -19.53 -40.66 -22.75
CA VAL A 158 -19.43 -42.08 -22.40
C VAL A 158 -20.84 -42.58 -22.08
N VAL A 159 -21.35 -43.46 -22.94
CA VAL A 159 -22.68 -44.06 -22.79
C VAL A 159 -22.50 -45.48 -22.29
N THR A 160 -23.22 -45.87 -21.24
CA THR A 160 -23.21 -47.22 -20.68
C THR A 160 -24.40 -48.04 -21.18
N HIS A 161 -24.31 -49.37 -21.11
CA HIS A 161 -25.36 -50.29 -21.59
C HIS A 161 -26.75 -50.06 -20.96
N ASN A 162 -26.80 -49.49 -19.75
CA ASN A 162 -28.04 -49.12 -19.06
C ASN A 162 -28.69 -47.83 -19.60
N GLY A 163 -28.06 -47.14 -20.55
CA GLY A 163 -28.50 -45.84 -21.06
C GLY A 163 -28.00 -44.64 -20.25
N SER A 164 -27.16 -44.83 -19.20
CA SER A 164 -26.52 -43.69 -18.52
C SER A 164 -25.48 -43.06 -19.42
N CYS A 165 -25.63 -41.76 -19.65
CA CYS A 165 -24.75 -40.92 -20.45
C CYS A 165 -23.96 -40.00 -19.51
N LEU A 166 -22.63 -40.16 -19.52
CA LEU A 166 -21.71 -39.32 -18.78
C LEU A 166 -20.95 -38.41 -19.73
N TYR A 167 -21.11 -37.10 -19.54
CA TYR A 167 -20.42 -36.08 -20.31
C TYR A 167 -19.56 -35.21 -19.39
N VAL A 168 -18.25 -35.20 -19.64
CA VAL A 168 -17.29 -34.45 -18.83
C VAL A 168 -16.44 -33.54 -19.72
N PRO A 169 -16.96 -32.36 -20.13
CA PRO A 169 -16.18 -31.39 -20.87
C PRO A 169 -15.31 -30.54 -19.92
N PRO A 170 -14.00 -30.39 -20.20
CA PRO A 170 -13.18 -29.39 -19.54
C PRO A 170 -13.48 -28.01 -20.12
N GLY A 171 -13.40 -26.96 -19.31
CA GLY A 171 -13.65 -25.60 -19.77
C GLY A 171 -12.93 -24.54 -18.94
N ILE A 172 -12.69 -23.40 -19.57
CA ILE A 172 -12.23 -22.19 -18.88
C ILE A 172 -13.45 -21.29 -18.72
N PHE A 173 -13.84 -21.02 -17.48
CA PHE A 173 -15.02 -20.23 -17.15
C PHE A 173 -14.60 -18.87 -16.62
N LYS A 174 -15.08 -17.80 -17.26
CA LYS A 174 -14.98 -16.43 -16.76
C LYS A 174 -16.32 -16.02 -16.17
N SER A 175 -16.39 -15.94 -14.85
CA SER A 175 -17.60 -15.55 -14.13
C SER A 175 -17.48 -14.12 -13.62
N THR A 176 -18.59 -13.38 -13.66
CA THR A 176 -18.69 -12.08 -13.00
C THR A 176 -18.77 -12.30 -11.48
N CYS A 177 -17.89 -11.65 -10.74
CA CYS A 177 -17.82 -11.75 -9.28
C CYS A 177 -17.62 -10.37 -8.65
N LYS A 178 -18.53 -9.94 -7.80
CA LYS A 178 -18.40 -8.69 -7.06
C LYS A 178 -17.36 -8.85 -5.95
N ILE A 179 -16.19 -8.23 -6.14
CA ILE A 179 -15.09 -8.21 -5.18
C ILE A 179 -15.32 -7.10 -4.13
N ASP A 180 -15.24 -7.44 -2.85
CA ASP A 180 -15.32 -6.47 -1.74
C ASP A 180 -13.91 -6.14 -1.23
N ILE A 181 -13.47 -4.90 -1.43
CA ILE A 181 -12.12 -4.43 -1.09
C ILE A 181 -12.01 -3.70 0.27
N THR A 182 -13.08 -3.70 1.07
CA THR A 182 -13.12 -2.99 2.36
C THR A 182 -11.96 -3.35 3.30
N TRP A 183 -11.63 -4.65 3.41
CA TRP A 183 -10.57 -5.16 4.29
C TRP A 183 -9.25 -5.49 3.59
N PHE A 184 -9.06 -5.04 2.35
CA PHE A 184 -7.84 -5.31 1.58
C PHE A 184 -6.56 -5.00 2.38
N PRO A 185 -5.55 -5.89 2.40
CA PRO A 185 -5.45 -7.20 1.72
C PRO A 185 -5.93 -8.40 2.57
N PHE A 186 -6.54 -8.17 3.74
CA PHE A 186 -7.00 -9.22 4.66
C PHE A 186 -8.46 -9.60 4.39
N ASP A 187 -8.76 -9.90 3.13
CA ASP A 187 -10.11 -10.11 2.60
C ASP A 187 -10.39 -11.59 2.26
N ASP A 188 -11.65 -11.96 2.48
CA ASP A 188 -12.25 -13.22 2.01
C ASP A 188 -13.27 -12.88 0.92
N GLN A 189 -13.15 -13.52 -0.25
CA GLN A 189 -14.02 -13.29 -1.39
C GLN A 189 -14.93 -14.49 -1.63
N HIS A 190 -16.15 -14.20 -2.07
CA HIS A 190 -17.19 -15.18 -2.36
C HIS A 190 -17.67 -14.96 -3.79
N CYS A 191 -17.29 -15.85 -4.69
CA CYS A 191 -17.64 -15.75 -6.11
C CYS A 191 -18.59 -16.86 -6.51
N ASP A 192 -19.77 -16.46 -6.99
CA ASP A 192 -20.79 -17.40 -7.43
C ASP A 192 -20.59 -17.79 -8.89
N MET A 193 -20.78 -19.06 -9.20
CA MET A 193 -20.91 -19.59 -10.56
C MET A 193 -22.30 -20.22 -10.68
N LYS A 194 -23.15 -19.63 -11.53
CA LYS A 194 -24.55 -20.05 -11.68
C LYS A 194 -24.75 -20.81 -12.98
N PHE A 195 -25.13 -22.07 -12.89
CA PHE A 195 -25.38 -22.93 -14.03
C PHE A 195 -26.86 -23.30 -14.10
N GLY A 196 -27.43 -23.28 -15.30
CA GLY A 196 -28.82 -23.65 -15.53
C GLY A 196 -29.06 -24.01 -16.99
N SER A 197 -30.20 -24.66 -17.26
CA SER A 197 -30.68 -24.80 -18.65
C SER A 197 -31.08 -23.42 -19.18
N TRP A 198 -30.85 -23.19 -20.47
CA TRP A 198 -31.24 -21.93 -21.11
C TRP A 198 -32.65 -21.97 -21.68
N THR A 199 -33.05 -23.09 -22.28
CA THR A 199 -34.31 -23.23 -23.01
C THR A 199 -35.37 -24.03 -22.26
N TYR A 200 -34.98 -25.00 -21.43
CA TYR A 200 -35.91 -25.86 -20.71
C TYR A 200 -36.27 -25.27 -19.34
N ASP A 201 -37.53 -25.46 -18.94
CA ASP A 201 -37.98 -25.17 -17.58
C ASP A 201 -37.68 -26.34 -16.62
N GLY A 202 -37.95 -26.14 -15.32
CA GLY A 202 -37.75 -27.17 -14.29
C GLY A 202 -38.71 -28.35 -14.37
N ASN A 203 -39.77 -28.29 -15.19
CA ASN A 203 -40.69 -29.41 -15.43
C ASN A 203 -40.19 -30.32 -16.57
N GLN A 204 -39.33 -29.81 -17.45
CA GLN A 204 -38.77 -30.55 -18.57
C GLN A 204 -37.37 -31.11 -18.24
N VAL A 205 -36.52 -30.30 -17.61
CA VAL A 205 -35.16 -30.67 -17.21
C VAL A 205 -34.96 -30.27 -15.75
N ASP A 206 -34.80 -31.27 -14.87
CA ASP A 206 -34.51 -31.02 -13.46
C ASP A 206 -33.02 -31.22 -13.17
N LEU A 207 -32.36 -30.17 -12.66
CA LEU A 207 -30.97 -30.21 -12.25
C LEU A 207 -30.84 -30.69 -10.81
N VAL A 208 -30.03 -31.72 -10.60
CA VAL A 208 -29.75 -32.30 -9.28
C VAL A 208 -28.25 -32.26 -9.02
N LEU A 209 -27.83 -31.88 -7.81
CA LEU A 209 -26.41 -31.90 -7.47
C LEU A 209 -25.89 -33.33 -7.40
N SER A 210 -24.74 -33.59 -8.00
CA SER A 210 -24.06 -34.88 -7.92
C SER A 210 -23.60 -35.21 -6.48
N SER A 211 -23.29 -34.18 -5.67
CA SER A 211 -22.88 -34.29 -4.27
C SER A 211 -23.48 -33.16 -3.44
N GLU A 212 -24.04 -33.48 -2.27
CA GLU A 212 -24.55 -32.48 -1.31
C GLU A 212 -23.44 -31.62 -0.70
N LYS A 213 -22.18 -32.07 -0.74
CA LYS A 213 -21.03 -31.35 -0.18
C LYS A 213 -20.54 -30.20 -1.09
N GLY A 214 -21.07 -30.07 -2.30
CA GLY A 214 -20.68 -29.05 -3.27
C GLY A 214 -19.75 -29.57 -4.36
N GLY A 215 -18.86 -28.69 -4.84
CA GLY A 215 -17.90 -29.00 -5.90
C GLY A 215 -16.82 -29.97 -5.45
N ASP A 216 -16.32 -30.78 -6.38
CA ASP A 216 -15.21 -31.68 -6.14
C ASP A 216 -13.87 -30.91 -6.21
N LEU A 217 -13.07 -31.06 -5.17
CA LEU A 217 -11.80 -30.36 -4.96
C LEU A 217 -10.61 -31.33 -4.90
N SER A 218 -10.80 -32.62 -5.22
CA SER A 218 -9.75 -33.64 -5.13
C SER A 218 -8.50 -33.30 -5.96
N ASP A 219 -8.72 -32.72 -7.13
CA ASP A 219 -7.70 -32.42 -8.12
C ASP A 219 -7.31 -30.93 -8.13
N PHE A 220 -7.67 -30.19 -7.07
CA PHE A 220 -7.42 -28.75 -7.01
C PHE A 220 -5.93 -28.42 -6.85
N ILE A 221 -5.40 -27.65 -7.79
CA ILE A 221 -4.04 -27.12 -7.74
C ILE A 221 -4.06 -25.79 -7.00
N THR A 222 -3.34 -25.71 -5.89
CA THR A 222 -3.26 -24.49 -5.08
C THR A 222 -2.51 -23.37 -5.81
N ASN A 223 -3.05 -22.16 -5.78
CA ASN A 223 -2.41 -20.95 -6.31
C ASN A 223 -1.51 -20.28 -5.23
N GLY A 224 -0.48 -19.56 -5.68
CA GLY A 224 0.42 -18.73 -4.87
C GLY A 224 -0.17 -17.39 -4.41
N GLU A 225 -1.35 -17.00 -4.91
CA GLU A 225 -2.02 -15.75 -4.54
C GLU A 225 -3.24 -15.94 -3.63
N TRP A 226 -3.99 -17.03 -3.81
CA TRP A 226 -5.25 -17.29 -3.10
C TRP A 226 -5.23 -18.65 -2.40
N TYR A 227 -5.81 -18.72 -1.20
CA TYR A 227 -6.20 -19.95 -0.53
C TYR A 227 -7.65 -20.28 -0.89
N LEU A 228 -7.91 -21.51 -1.32
CA LEU A 228 -9.28 -22.00 -1.46
C LEU A 228 -9.78 -22.49 -0.09
N ILE A 229 -10.84 -21.87 0.42
CA ILE A 229 -11.51 -22.29 1.66
C ILE A 229 -12.50 -23.42 1.39
N GLY A 230 -13.29 -23.29 0.32
CA GLY A 230 -14.30 -24.28 -0.05
C GLY A 230 -15.13 -23.87 -1.27
N MET A 231 -15.95 -24.80 -1.74
CA MET A 231 -16.86 -24.60 -2.88
C MET A 231 -18.23 -25.27 -2.64
N PRO A 232 -19.06 -24.75 -1.71
CA PRO A 232 -20.42 -25.26 -1.52
C PRO A 232 -21.27 -25.09 -2.78
N GLY A 233 -22.13 -26.07 -3.04
CA GLY A 233 -23.11 -26.04 -4.12
C GLY A 233 -24.53 -25.98 -3.56
N LYS A 234 -25.40 -25.19 -4.21
CA LYS A 234 -26.80 -25.04 -3.82
C LYS A 234 -27.70 -25.10 -5.06
N LYS A 235 -28.75 -25.93 -5.01
CA LYS A 235 -29.87 -25.89 -5.97
C LYS A 235 -30.81 -24.76 -5.60
N ASN A 236 -31.17 -23.93 -6.56
CA ASN A 236 -32.21 -22.93 -6.43
C ASN A 236 -33.32 -23.21 -7.46
N THR A 237 -34.53 -22.77 -7.12
CA THR A 237 -35.69 -22.80 -8.02
C THR A 237 -36.26 -21.40 -8.04
N ILE A 238 -36.20 -20.74 -9.20
CA ILE A 238 -36.54 -19.34 -9.36
C ILE A 238 -37.62 -19.22 -10.43
N THR A 239 -38.67 -18.46 -10.14
CA THR A 239 -39.66 -18.06 -11.14
C THR A 239 -39.29 -16.67 -11.65
N TYR A 240 -38.97 -16.55 -12.94
CA TYR A 240 -38.61 -15.27 -13.54
C TYR A 240 -39.85 -14.43 -13.84
N GLN A 241 -39.69 -13.11 -13.96
CA GLN A 241 -40.82 -12.22 -14.29
C GLN A 241 -41.35 -12.41 -15.72
N CYS A 242 -40.54 -12.98 -16.62
CA CYS A 242 -40.91 -13.21 -18.01
C CYS A 242 -41.81 -14.43 -18.22
N CYS A 243 -41.70 -15.45 -17.35
CA CYS A 243 -42.33 -16.76 -17.55
C CYS A 243 -42.96 -17.27 -16.24
N PRO A 244 -44.19 -17.82 -16.27
CA PRO A 244 -44.84 -18.36 -15.08
C PRO A 244 -44.22 -19.69 -14.58
N GLU A 245 -43.44 -20.37 -15.41
CA GLU A 245 -42.81 -21.65 -15.08
C GLU A 245 -41.59 -21.47 -14.15
N PRO A 246 -41.35 -22.41 -13.21
CA PRO A 246 -40.16 -22.40 -12.38
C PRO A 246 -38.93 -22.87 -13.17
N TYR A 247 -37.85 -22.10 -13.11
CA TYR A 247 -36.54 -22.49 -13.63
C TYR A 247 -35.66 -22.99 -12.50
N VAL A 248 -34.81 -23.97 -12.81
CA VAL A 248 -33.87 -24.57 -11.85
C VAL A 248 -32.44 -24.18 -12.21
N ASP A 249 -31.69 -23.73 -11.21
CA ASP A 249 -30.27 -23.41 -11.33
C ASP A 249 -29.48 -24.04 -10.19
N VAL A 250 -28.22 -24.36 -10.47
CA VAL A 250 -27.24 -24.80 -9.48
C VAL A 250 -26.17 -23.72 -9.37
N THR A 251 -26.07 -23.13 -8.18
CA THR A 251 -25.06 -22.13 -7.86
C THR A 251 -23.95 -22.76 -7.04
N PHE A 252 -22.70 -22.65 -7.51
CA PHE A 252 -21.51 -22.99 -6.74
C PHE A 252 -20.82 -21.71 -6.28
N THR A 253 -20.57 -21.59 -4.97
CA THR A 253 -19.89 -20.41 -4.42
C THR A 253 -18.44 -20.76 -4.12
N ILE A 254 -17.50 -20.20 -4.86
CA ILE A 254 -16.06 -20.34 -4.63
C ILE A 254 -15.66 -19.37 -3.52
N GLN A 255 -15.22 -19.92 -2.38
CA GLN A 255 -14.76 -19.16 -1.21
C GLN A 255 -13.24 -19.12 -1.19
N ILE A 256 -12.66 -17.94 -1.37
CA ILE A 256 -11.21 -17.73 -1.47
C ILE A 256 -10.72 -16.68 -0.48
N ARG A 257 -9.48 -16.86 0.01
CA ARG A 257 -8.79 -15.95 0.92
C ARG A 257 -7.46 -15.50 0.34
N ARG A 258 -7.16 -14.20 0.40
CA ARG A 258 -5.92 -13.65 -0.16
C ARG A 258 -4.69 -14.01 0.66
N ARG A 259 -3.56 -14.26 -0.01
CA ARG A 259 -2.23 -14.37 0.62
C ARG A 259 -1.63 -12.98 0.82
N THR A 260 -1.44 -12.58 2.07
CA THR A 260 -1.16 -11.18 2.44
C THR A 260 0.32 -10.81 2.47
N LEU A 261 1.24 -11.78 2.47
CA LEU A 261 2.67 -11.52 2.68
C LEU A 261 3.28 -10.57 1.64
N TYR A 262 2.91 -10.71 0.36
CA TYR A 262 3.38 -9.83 -0.70
C TYR A 262 2.99 -8.37 -0.44
N TYR A 263 1.71 -8.13 -0.15
CA TYR A 263 1.18 -6.79 0.13
C TYR A 263 1.73 -6.23 1.44
N PHE A 264 2.00 -7.07 2.44
CA PHE A 264 2.63 -6.63 3.69
C PHE A 264 4.02 -6.01 3.43
N PHE A 265 4.91 -6.71 2.72
CA PHE A 265 6.26 -6.20 2.47
C PHE A 265 6.31 -5.06 1.45
N ASN A 266 5.46 -5.10 0.41
CA ASN A 266 5.53 -4.11 -0.67
C ASN A 266 4.63 -2.90 -0.45
N LEU A 267 3.54 -3.03 0.33
CA LEU A 267 2.63 -1.91 0.61
C LEU A 267 2.79 -1.35 2.02
N ILE A 268 2.76 -2.21 3.05
CA ILE A 268 2.69 -1.75 4.45
C ILE A 268 4.06 -1.26 4.95
N VAL A 269 5.14 -2.02 4.71
CA VAL A 269 6.49 -1.67 5.20
C VAL A 269 6.98 -0.31 4.68
N PRO A 270 6.93 0.01 3.37
CA PRO A 270 7.34 1.33 2.88
C PRO A 270 6.52 2.47 3.47
N CYS A 271 5.21 2.27 3.66
CA CYS A 271 4.35 3.28 4.27
C CYS A 271 4.73 3.58 5.72
N VAL A 272 4.99 2.55 6.53
CA VAL A 272 5.46 2.72 7.92
C VAL A 272 6.80 3.46 7.94
N LEU A 273 7.72 3.12 7.03
CA LEU A 273 9.00 3.83 6.91
C LEU A 273 8.82 5.31 6.54
N ILE A 274 8.00 5.62 5.54
CA ILE A 274 7.70 7.01 5.13
C ILE A 274 7.05 7.79 6.28
N SER A 275 6.11 7.19 7.01
CA SER A 275 5.46 7.82 8.16
C SER A 275 6.46 8.11 9.31
N SER A 276 7.42 7.22 9.55
CA SER A 276 8.45 7.42 10.56
C SER A 276 9.47 8.49 10.15
N MET A 277 9.83 8.56 8.86
CA MET A 277 10.66 9.63 8.31
C MET A 277 9.99 11.01 8.44
N ALA A 278 8.67 11.11 8.25
CA ALA A 278 7.94 12.35 8.44
C ALA A 278 8.02 12.87 9.89
N LEU A 279 7.97 11.96 10.88
CA LEU A 279 8.13 12.29 12.30
C LEU A 279 9.56 12.73 12.64
N LEU A 280 10.57 12.07 12.05
CA LEU A 280 11.98 12.45 12.20
C LEU A 280 12.25 13.86 11.64
N GLY A 281 11.53 14.31 10.61
CA GLY A 281 11.64 15.67 10.08
C GLY A 281 11.41 16.78 11.12
N PHE A 282 10.54 16.55 12.12
CA PHE A 282 10.31 17.48 13.22
C PHE A 282 11.39 17.45 14.31
N THR A 283 12.32 16.48 14.27
CA THR A 283 13.46 16.46 15.20
C THR A 283 14.64 17.29 14.69
N LEU A 284 14.67 17.58 13.38
CA LEU A 284 15.75 18.33 12.75
C LEU A 284 15.65 19.82 13.12
N PRO A 285 16.76 20.44 13.60
CA PRO A 285 16.76 21.85 13.91
C PRO A 285 16.53 22.70 12.64
N PRO A 286 15.79 23.81 12.73
CA PRO A 286 15.55 24.71 11.59
C PRO A 286 16.83 25.40 11.08
N ASP A 287 17.90 25.44 11.88
CA ASP A 287 19.19 26.02 11.49
C ASP A 287 19.88 25.28 10.32
N SER A 288 19.54 24.00 10.09
CA SER A 288 20.16 23.20 9.03
C SER A 288 19.69 23.55 7.62
N GLY A 289 18.58 24.30 7.44
CA GLY A 289 18.03 24.66 6.13
C GLY A 289 17.39 23.51 5.33
N GLU A 290 17.87 22.27 5.50
CA GLU A 290 17.40 21.07 4.77
C GLU A 290 16.05 20.52 5.24
N LYS A 291 15.48 21.09 6.31
CA LYS A 291 14.22 20.64 6.90
C LYS A 291 13.04 20.75 5.92
N LEU A 292 12.99 21.82 5.14
CA LEU A 292 11.93 22.04 4.16
C LEU A 292 12.05 21.04 2.99
N THR A 293 13.27 20.86 2.48
CA THR A 293 13.58 19.91 1.40
C THR A 293 13.16 18.50 1.78
N LEU A 294 13.48 18.05 3.00
CA LEU A 294 13.09 16.74 3.51
C LEU A 294 11.56 16.57 3.58
N GLY A 295 10.82 17.60 4.02
CA GLY A 295 9.36 17.53 4.08
C GLY A 295 8.70 17.42 2.70
N VAL A 296 9.18 18.20 1.72
CA VAL A 296 8.64 18.19 0.35
C VAL A 296 8.95 16.88 -0.38
N THR A 297 10.16 16.31 -0.20
CA THR A 297 10.51 15.03 -0.83
C THR A 297 9.70 13.86 -0.27
N ILE A 298 9.42 13.86 1.04
CA ILE A 298 8.53 12.87 1.67
C ILE A 298 7.11 12.97 1.12
N LEU A 299 6.58 14.19 0.95
CA LEU A 299 5.25 14.40 0.38
C LEU A 299 5.17 13.88 -1.07
N LEU A 300 6.17 14.21 -1.90
CA LEU A 300 6.22 13.74 -3.29
C LEU A 300 6.31 12.22 -3.37
N SER A 301 7.20 11.60 -2.57
CA SER A 301 7.37 10.15 -2.52
C SER A 301 6.09 9.44 -2.10
N LEU A 302 5.36 9.99 -1.12
CA LEU A 302 4.08 9.44 -0.67
C LEU A 302 3.01 9.52 -1.77
N THR A 303 2.92 10.64 -2.50
CA THR A 303 1.95 10.81 -3.59
C THR A 303 2.22 9.84 -4.75
N VAL A 304 3.49 9.64 -5.13
CA VAL A 304 3.86 8.67 -6.18
C VAL A 304 3.52 7.25 -5.75
N PHE A 305 3.83 6.89 -4.51
CA PHE A 305 3.49 5.58 -3.96
C PHE A 305 1.98 5.34 -3.90
N LEU A 306 1.20 6.36 -3.50
CA LEU A 306 -0.26 6.27 -3.48
C LEU A 306 -0.86 6.10 -4.88
N ASN A 307 -0.32 6.79 -5.88
CA ASN A 307 -0.75 6.63 -7.27
C ASN A 307 -0.50 5.20 -7.76
N LEU A 308 0.66 4.60 -7.44
CA LEU A 308 0.97 3.21 -7.79
C LEU A 308 -0.03 2.22 -7.15
N VAL A 309 -0.48 2.48 -5.93
CA VAL A 309 -1.52 1.65 -5.28
C VAL A 309 -2.90 1.88 -5.88
N ALA A 310 -3.22 3.11 -6.28
CA ALA A 310 -4.50 3.42 -6.91
C ALA A 310 -4.65 2.79 -8.31
N GLU A 311 -3.53 2.48 -8.98
CA GLU A 311 -3.54 1.77 -10.27
C GLU A 311 -3.81 0.26 -10.12
N THR A 312 -3.47 -0.35 -8.98
CA THR A 312 -3.67 -1.79 -8.75
C THR A 312 -5.03 -2.13 -8.15
N LEU A 313 -5.70 -1.17 -7.51
CA LEU A 313 -7.03 -1.37 -6.93
C LEU A 313 -8.15 -1.03 -7.93
N PRO A 314 -9.29 -1.74 -7.91
CA PRO A 314 -10.45 -1.36 -8.71
C PRO A 314 -10.91 0.06 -8.40
N GLN A 315 -11.32 0.79 -9.44
CA GLN A 315 -11.94 2.12 -9.33
C GLN A 315 -13.43 1.98 -8.94
N VAL A 316 -13.70 1.46 -7.75
CA VAL A 316 -15.08 1.33 -7.22
C VAL A 316 -15.38 2.43 -6.21
N SER A 317 -16.56 3.05 -6.35
CA SER A 317 -17.07 4.06 -5.39
C SER A 317 -17.84 3.46 -4.22
N ASP A 318 -18.21 2.18 -4.29
CA ASP A 318 -19.07 1.51 -3.31
C ASP A 318 -18.43 1.43 -1.92
N ALA A 319 -17.11 1.24 -1.86
CA ALA A 319 -16.37 1.19 -0.61
C ALA A 319 -14.90 1.62 -0.81
N ILE A 320 -14.40 2.45 0.10
CA ILE A 320 -12.98 2.82 0.15
C ILE A 320 -12.25 1.78 1.03
N PRO A 321 -11.17 1.14 0.54
CA PRO A 321 -10.37 0.21 1.35
C PRO A 321 -9.89 0.82 2.66
N LEU A 322 -9.83 0.04 3.73
CA LEU A 322 -9.28 0.48 5.02
C LEU A 322 -7.86 1.05 4.86
N LEU A 323 -7.03 0.38 4.06
CA LEU A 323 -5.69 0.84 3.71
C LEU A 323 -5.70 2.15 2.91
N GLY A 324 -6.69 2.34 2.03
CA GLY A 324 -6.91 3.58 1.29
C GLY A 324 -7.28 4.74 2.22
N SER A 325 -8.16 4.50 3.20
CA SER A 325 -8.46 5.51 4.23
C SER A 325 -7.20 5.87 5.04
N TYR A 326 -6.36 4.89 5.37
CA TYR A 326 -5.11 5.14 6.08
C TYR A 326 -4.15 6.00 5.28
N PHE A 327 -3.92 5.67 4.00
CA PHE A 327 -3.04 6.46 3.16
C PHE A 327 -3.55 7.88 2.96
N ASN A 328 -4.87 8.07 2.83
CA ASN A 328 -5.47 9.40 2.80
C ASN A 328 -5.24 10.19 4.11
N CYS A 329 -5.37 9.54 5.26
CA CYS A 329 -5.05 10.16 6.55
C CYS A 329 -3.56 10.56 6.66
N ILE A 330 -2.64 9.69 6.21
CA ILE A 330 -1.20 10.02 6.21
C ILE A 330 -0.91 11.15 5.22
N MET A 331 -1.51 11.14 4.03
CA MET A 331 -1.33 12.19 3.04
C MET A 331 -1.74 13.56 3.60
N PHE A 332 -2.90 13.63 4.24
CA PHE A 332 -3.33 14.85 4.92
C PHE A 332 -2.37 15.25 6.05
N MET A 333 -1.92 14.28 6.85
CA MET A 333 -0.95 14.50 7.93
C MET A 333 0.37 15.07 7.40
N VAL A 334 0.96 14.46 6.37
CA VAL A 334 2.23 14.90 5.75
C VAL A 334 2.07 16.26 5.08
N ALA A 335 0.95 16.50 4.37
CA ALA A 335 0.67 17.81 3.79
C ALA A 335 0.58 18.91 4.86
N SER A 336 -0.13 18.65 5.96
CA SER A 336 -0.22 19.58 7.09
C SER A 336 1.12 19.79 7.79
N SER A 337 1.95 18.74 7.86
CA SER A 337 3.31 18.79 8.40
C SER A 337 4.20 19.75 7.60
N VAL A 338 4.18 19.68 6.27
CA VAL A 338 4.94 20.60 5.40
C VAL A 338 4.48 22.06 5.58
N VAL A 339 3.17 22.31 5.69
CA VAL A 339 2.66 23.67 5.95
C VAL A 339 3.15 24.19 7.31
N LEU A 340 3.13 23.33 8.35
CA LEU A 340 3.60 23.70 9.68
C LEU A 340 5.12 23.90 9.73
N THR A 341 5.92 23.15 8.97
CA THR A 341 7.37 23.38 8.90
C THR A 341 7.69 24.73 8.25
N VAL A 342 6.94 25.15 7.22
CA VAL A 342 7.04 26.50 6.65
C VAL A 342 6.69 27.57 7.69
N LEU A 343 5.67 27.35 8.51
CA LEU A 343 5.31 28.29 9.59
C LEU A 343 6.39 28.35 10.68
N VAL A 344 6.96 27.21 11.08
CA VAL A 344 8.07 27.15 12.04
C VAL A 344 9.30 27.89 11.50
N LEU A 345 9.65 27.69 10.22
CA LEU A 345 10.73 28.41 9.56
C LEU A 345 10.44 29.92 9.47
N ASN A 346 9.19 30.31 9.20
CA ASN A 346 8.78 31.72 9.20
C ASN A 346 8.97 32.35 10.59
N PHE A 347 8.62 31.64 11.67
CA PHE A 347 8.85 32.14 13.03
C PHE A 347 10.32 32.17 13.42
N HIS A 348 11.13 31.20 12.96
CA HIS A 348 12.55 31.13 13.26
C HIS A 348 13.35 32.30 12.67
N HIS A 349 13.02 32.72 11.44
CA HIS A 349 13.71 33.80 10.72
C HIS A 349 13.10 35.20 10.94
N ARG A 350 12.21 35.39 11.92
CA ARG A 350 11.69 36.73 12.24
C ARG A 350 12.76 37.60 12.90
N THR A 351 13.09 38.71 12.26
CA THR A 351 13.98 39.74 12.80
C THR A 351 13.22 40.73 13.70
N PRO A 352 13.88 41.24 14.76
CA PRO A 352 13.27 42.13 15.75
C PRO A 352 12.92 43.51 15.17
N ASP A 353 13.56 43.94 14.09
CA ASP A 353 13.36 45.25 13.47
C ASP A 353 12.00 45.41 12.78
N ARG A 354 11.36 44.30 12.39
CA ARG A 354 10.12 44.30 11.61
C ARG A 354 8.90 43.75 12.35
N TYR A 355 9.11 42.92 13.38
CA TYR A 355 8.02 42.24 14.10
C TYR A 355 8.18 42.30 15.62
N VAL A 356 7.26 42.99 16.30
CA VAL A 356 7.16 43.00 17.77
C VAL A 356 6.23 41.87 18.20
N MET A 357 6.67 41.02 19.14
CA MET A 357 5.86 39.89 19.61
C MET A 357 4.72 40.36 20.53
N PRO A 358 3.44 40.15 20.17
CA PRO A 358 2.29 40.51 20.99
C PRO A 358 2.30 39.83 22.36
N GLN A 359 1.79 40.49 23.41
CA GLN A 359 1.75 39.94 24.77
C GLN A 359 0.99 38.61 24.88
N TRP A 360 -0.04 38.38 24.06
CA TRP A 360 -0.77 37.11 24.04
C TRP A 360 0.06 35.97 23.42
N ILE A 361 0.89 36.26 22.42
CA ILE A 361 1.84 35.29 21.83
C ILE A 361 2.92 34.94 22.86
N LYS A 362 3.42 35.93 23.61
CA LYS A 362 4.40 35.72 24.68
C LYS A 362 3.87 34.79 25.77
N THR A 363 2.64 35.01 26.24
CA THR A 363 2.02 34.17 27.28
C THR A 363 1.74 32.75 26.78
N LEU A 364 1.25 32.61 25.54
CA LEU A 364 0.97 31.30 24.96
C LEU A 364 2.24 30.48 24.67
N PHE A 365 3.22 31.03 23.96
CA PHE A 365 4.41 30.28 23.52
C PHE A 365 5.56 30.24 24.52
N LEU A 366 5.72 31.22 25.43
CA LEU A 366 6.80 31.19 26.43
C LEU A 366 6.37 30.71 27.81
N GLN A 367 5.08 30.69 28.14
CA GLN A 367 4.62 30.31 29.48
C GLN A 367 3.71 29.09 29.46
N TRP A 368 2.64 29.10 28.66
CA TRP A 368 1.64 28.03 28.68
C TRP A 368 2.11 26.76 27.95
N LEU A 369 2.51 26.86 26.69
CA LEU A 369 2.96 25.72 25.89
C LEU A 369 4.21 25.01 26.44
N PRO A 370 5.29 25.71 26.88
CA PRO A 370 6.45 25.04 27.47
C PRO A 370 6.14 24.35 28.80
N CYS A 371 5.17 24.86 29.56
CA CYS A 371 4.71 24.22 30.78
C CYS A 371 3.95 22.93 30.48
N LEU A 372 3.07 22.95 29.46
CA LEU A 372 2.35 21.77 28.97
C LEU A 372 3.30 20.71 28.39
N LEU A 373 4.27 21.14 27.58
CA LEU A 373 5.26 20.28 26.91
C LEU A 373 6.46 19.92 27.80
N ARG A 374 6.46 20.38 29.07
CA ARG A 374 7.52 20.16 30.06
C ARG A 374 8.93 20.55 29.59
N MET A 375 9.01 21.58 28.75
CA MET A 375 10.26 22.12 28.21
C MET A 375 10.84 23.18 29.13
N SER A 376 12.13 23.06 29.43
CA SER A 376 12.86 24.08 30.19
C SER A 376 13.66 24.95 29.23
N ARG A 377 13.54 26.28 29.36
CA ARG A 377 14.27 27.23 28.53
C ARG A 377 15.79 26.97 28.65
N PRO A 378 16.51 26.70 27.55
CA PRO A 378 17.96 26.59 27.61
C PRO A 378 18.54 27.93 28.07
N GLY A 379 19.35 27.92 29.13
CA GLY A 379 20.12 29.08 29.60
C GLY A 379 19.53 29.93 30.75
N LYS A 380 18.29 29.74 31.21
CA LYS A 380 17.76 30.44 32.41
C LYS A 380 17.09 29.45 33.38
N LYS A 381 17.77 29.13 34.50
CA LYS A 381 17.18 28.34 35.61
C LYS A 381 16.02 29.13 36.21
N ILE A 382 14.79 28.68 35.99
CA ILE A 382 13.60 29.28 36.61
C ILE A 382 13.57 28.84 38.07
N THR A 383 14.23 29.59 38.95
CA THR A 383 13.99 29.47 40.40
C THR A 383 12.58 29.95 40.70
N LYS A 384 11.77 29.16 41.41
CA LYS A 384 10.37 29.46 41.80
C LYS A 384 10.17 30.87 42.41
N LYS A 385 11.23 31.52 42.91
CA LYS A 385 11.24 32.92 43.38
C LYS A 385 10.97 33.99 42.31
N ASN A 386 11.15 33.68 41.02
CA ASN A 386 10.83 34.61 39.91
C ASN A 386 9.38 34.51 39.43
N ILE A 387 8.63 33.48 39.84
CA ILE A 387 7.24 33.25 39.38
C ILE A 387 6.22 34.00 40.26
N LEU A 388 6.48 34.15 41.56
CA LEU A 388 5.62 34.93 42.48
C LEU A 388 6.02 36.41 42.63
N GLY A 389 7.01 36.89 41.87
CA GLY A 389 7.64 38.19 42.06
C GLY A 389 7.55 39.12 40.85
N GLY A 390 6.35 39.35 40.32
CA GLY A 390 6.11 40.22 39.15
C GLY A 390 6.59 41.67 39.29
N ASN A 391 6.93 42.13 40.51
CA ASN A 391 7.29 43.54 40.79
C ASN A 391 8.78 43.81 41.08
N ARG A 392 9.71 42.87 40.85
CA ARG A 392 11.14 43.10 41.17
C ARG A 392 12.12 43.17 39.99
N ARG A 393 11.72 42.76 38.78
CA ARG A 393 12.64 42.77 37.62
C ARG A 393 12.87 44.16 37.03
N GLY A 394 11.85 45.03 37.08
CA GLY A 394 12.03 46.46 36.86
C GLY A 394 12.98 47.07 37.90
N LYS A 395 12.85 46.65 39.16
CA LYS A 395 13.65 47.19 40.28
C LYS A 395 15.14 46.90 40.20
N SER A 396 15.60 45.76 39.66
CA SER A 396 17.04 45.46 39.54
C SER A 396 17.73 46.20 38.40
N ILE A 397 17.02 46.45 37.29
CA ILE A 397 17.53 47.26 36.17
C ILE A 397 17.43 48.74 36.53
N GLU A 398 16.34 49.16 37.18
CA GLU A 398 16.18 50.49 37.75
C GLU A 398 17.19 50.77 38.87
N LEU A 399 17.63 49.77 39.65
CA LEU A 399 18.72 49.91 40.63
C LEU A 399 20.09 50.08 39.95
N LYS A 400 20.34 49.41 38.81
CA LYS A 400 21.55 49.63 37.99
C LYS A 400 21.52 51.00 37.29
N GLU A 401 20.35 51.43 36.83
CA GLU A 401 20.11 52.75 36.24
C GLU A 401 20.20 53.87 37.29
N LYS A 402 19.71 53.63 38.52
CA LYS A 402 19.87 54.52 39.68
C LYS A 402 21.31 54.55 40.18
N SER A 403 22.02 53.43 40.14
CA SER A 403 23.45 53.36 40.50
C SER A 403 24.33 54.08 39.48
N SER A 404 24.04 53.95 38.18
CA SER A 404 24.75 54.70 37.13
C SER A 404 24.38 56.18 37.11
N LYS A 405 23.12 56.55 37.42
CA LYS A 405 22.71 57.95 37.65
C LYS A 405 23.29 58.54 38.94
N SER A 406 23.44 57.74 40.00
CA SER A 406 24.08 58.14 41.27
C SER A 406 25.59 58.33 41.11
N LEU A 407 26.27 57.47 40.36
CA LEU A 407 27.69 57.67 40.04
C LEU A 407 27.90 58.90 39.15
N LEU A 408 27.02 59.13 38.17
CA LEU A 408 27.03 60.35 37.36
C LEU A 408 26.72 61.60 38.18
N ALA A 409 25.77 61.53 39.11
CA ALA A 409 25.46 62.64 40.01
C ALA A 409 26.64 62.96 40.91
N ASN A 410 27.34 61.95 41.46
CA ASN A 410 28.55 62.17 42.25
C ASN A 410 29.70 62.75 41.41
N VAL A 411 29.81 62.40 40.13
CA VAL A 411 30.80 62.99 39.22
C VAL A 411 30.44 64.43 38.85
N LEU A 412 29.15 64.74 38.70
CA LEU A 412 28.67 66.11 38.46
C LEU A 412 28.77 67.00 39.71
N ASP A 413 28.57 66.44 40.92
CA ASP A 413 28.76 67.14 42.20
C ASP A 413 30.23 67.54 42.41
N ILE A 414 31.17 66.68 41.98
CA ILE A 414 32.61 67.00 41.97
C ILE A 414 32.92 68.15 41.00
N ASP A 415 32.19 68.27 39.88
CA ASP A 415 32.38 69.34 38.90
C ASP A 415 31.83 70.69 39.38
N ASP A 416 30.69 70.70 40.10
CA ASP A 416 30.13 71.91 40.72
C ASP A 416 30.98 72.42 41.91
N ASP A 417 31.59 71.52 42.70
CA ASP A 417 32.47 71.91 43.82
C ASP A 417 33.80 72.54 43.31
N ILE A 418 34.28 72.11 42.14
CA ILE A 418 35.43 72.72 41.45
C ILE A 418 35.08 74.10 40.88
N ARG A 419 33.86 74.28 40.33
CA ARG A 419 33.37 75.60 39.88
C ARG A 419 33.13 76.58 41.04
N HIS A 420 32.66 76.10 42.18
CA HIS A 420 32.38 76.94 43.35
C HIS A 420 33.64 77.46 44.05
N LYS A 421 34.77 76.73 44.00
CA LYS A 421 36.05 77.21 44.55
C LYS A 421 36.69 78.38 43.79
N ASN A 422 36.39 78.54 42.50
CA ASN A 422 36.97 79.61 41.68
C ASN A 422 36.14 80.92 41.65
N SER A 423 34.96 80.94 42.29
CA SER A 423 34.04 82.10 42.26
C SER A 423 33.93 82.88 43.58
N ALA A 424 34.71 82.54 44.62
CA ALA A 424 34.57 83.11 45.97
C ALA A 424 35.70 84.08 46.39
N ALA A 425 36.25 84.87 45.45
CA ALA A 425 37.18 85.95 45.79
C ALA A 425 36.74 87.26 45.11
N ASN A 426 35.85 88.02 45.77
CA ASN A 426 35.72 89.49 45.68
C ASN A 426 34.58 89.98 46.61
N PRO A 427 34.83 90.85 47.62
CA PRO A 427 33.76 91.50 48.38
C PRO A 427 33.47 92.93 47.88
N PRO A 428 32.20 93.39 47.87
CA PRO A 428 31.86 94.79 47.62
C PRO A 428 31.64 95.61 48.90
N SER A 429 31.80 96.92 48.72
CA SER A 429 31.80 98.04 49.67
C SER A 429 30.43 98.43 50.27
N GLY A 430 30.42 98.95 51.51
CA GLY A 430 29.48 100.01 51.93
C GLY A 430 29.08 100.15 53.42
N TYR A 431 29.69 101.13 54.14
CA TYR A 431 29.12 102.13 55.10
C TYR A 431 28.32 101.67 56.38
N ILE A 432 28.41 102.17 57.64
CA ILE A 432 28.85 103.43 58.34
C ILE A 432 29.16 103.15 59.85
N ARG A 433 30.14 103.88 60.44
CA ARG A 433 30.15 104.65 61.74
C ARG A 433 31.32 104.43 62.73
N SER A 434 32.19 105.45 62.73
CA SER A 434 32.98 106.11 63.79
C SER A 434 33.39 105.36 65.08
N ALA A 435 34.70 105.35 65.36
CA ALA A 435 35.31 106.13 66.46
C ALA A 435 36.85 106.17 66.33
N PHE A 436 37.40 107.39 66.37
CA PHE A 436 38.68 107.84 66.94
C PHE A 436 39.97 107.01 66.80
N GLY A 437 41.01 107.62 66.19
CA GLY A 437 42.43 107.24 66.42
C GLY A 437 43.36 107.43 65.22
N THR A 438 44.17 108.49 65.26
CA THR A 438 45.16 108.98 64.27
C THR A 438 46.45 108.12 64.13
N PRO A 439 47.31 108.38 63.10
CA PRO A 439 48.04 107.40 62.29
C PRO A 439 49.56 107.36 62.52
N ILE A 440 50.33 106.58 61.74
CA ILE A 440 51.71 106.83 61.20
C ILE A 440 52.24 105.52 60.52
N SER A 441 52.40 105.51 59.18
CA SER A 441 53.67 105.55 58.38
C SER A 441 54.38 104.17 58.28
N THR A 442 55.09 103.72 57.24
CA THR A 442 55.58 104.19 55.92
C THR A 442 56.38 103.01 55.33
N GLY A 443 56.41 102.78 54.00
CA GLY A 443 57.43 101.92 53.38
C GLY A 443 57.05 101.35 52.00
N ARG A 444 57.89 101.58 50.98
CA ARG A 444 57.67 101.43 49.53
C ARG A 444 58.36 100.14 48.96
N PRO A 445 58.31 99.83 47.63
CA PRO A 445 58.14 98.48 47.07
C PRO A 445 59.31 98.02 46.15
N ALA A 446 59.23 96.77 45.61
CA ALA A 446 59.91 96.19 44.41
C ALA A 446 60.02 94.66 44.60
N THR A 447 59.94 93.71 43.65
CA THR A 447 59.82 93.62 42.18
C THR A 447 59.72 92.10 41.83
N VAL A 448 58.91 91.74 40.81
CA VAL A 448 59.16 90.73 39.72
C VAL A 448 59.51 89.28 40.17
N GLU A 449 58.79 88.19 39.84
CA GLU A 449 58.40 87.66 38.53
C GLU A 449 57.44 86.45 38.74
N ASP A 450 56.22 86.47 38.18
CA ASP A 450 55.30 85.32 38.15
C ASP A 450 55.38 84.65 36.77
N THR A 451 55.86 83.40 36.71
CA THR A 451 55.63 82.49 35.58
C THR A 451 54.98 81.21 36.11
N SER A 452 53.67 81.25 36.33
CA SER A 452 52.85 80.06 36.52
C SER A 452 52.34 79.58 35.17
N ALA A 453 52.88 78.47 34.68
CA ALA A 453 52.33 77.71 33.56
C ALA A 453 50.95 77.14 33.97
N SER A 454 49.88 77.84 33.60
CA SER A 454 48.52 77.31 33.65
C SER A 454 48.28 76.44 32.42
N LEU A 455 48.32 75.11 32.60
CA LEU A 455 47.77 74.14 31.66
C LEU A 455 46.26 74.43 31.45
N PRO A 456 45.71 74.32 30.23
CA PRO A 456 44.29 74.54 30.01
C PRO A 456 43.51 73.33 30.51
N LEU A 457 43.16 73.32 31.79
CA LEU A 457 42.29 72.31 32.43
C LEU A 457 40.95 72.14 31.69
N SER A 458 40.51 73.18 30.97
CA SER A 458 39.32 73.15 30.11
C SER A 458 39.41 72.16 28.96
N GLY A 459 40.58 72.01 28.31
CA GLY A 459 40.72 71.12 27.14
C GLY A 459 40.67 69.64 27.53
N MET A 460 41.28 69.30 28.66
CA MET A 460 41.26 67.92 29.20
C MET A 460 39.88 67.53 29.75
N GLN A 461 39.10 68.50 30.27
CA GLN A 461 37.70 68.26 30.63
C GLN A 461 36.78 68.08 29.40
N GLU A 462 37.04 68.80 28.31
CA GLU A 462 36.26 68.71 27.07
C GLU A 462 36.50 67.37 26.34
N GLU A 463 37.75 66.88 26.34
CA GLU A 463 38.11 65.55 25.83
C GLU A 463 37.48 64.43 26.67
N LEU A 464 37.47 64.55 28.01
CA LEU A 464 36.85 63.56 28.91
C LEU A 464 35.33 63.48 28.70
N HIS A 465 34.67 64.62 28.52
CA HIS A 465 33.23 64.67 28.20
C HIS A 465 32.91 64.03 26.85
N THR A 466 33.78 64.21 25.86
CA THR A 466 33.65 63.59 24.53
C THR A 466 33.80 62.08 24.62
N ILE A 467 34.80 61.57 25.36
CA ILE A 467 35.00 60.13 25.60
C ILE A 467 33.81 59.52 26.34
N LEU A 468 33.27 60.19 27.37
CA LEU A 468 32.10 59.70 28.11
C LEU A 468 30.86 59.63 27.23
N LYS A 469 30.68 60.58 26.29
CA LYS A 469 29.61 60.57 25.30
C LYS A 469 29.73 59.38 24.34
N GLU A 470 30.94 59.09 23.85
CA GLU A 470 31.21 57.92 22.99
C GLU A 470 31.02 56.60 23.74
N LEU A 471 31.49 56.50 24.99
CA LEU A 471 31.24 55.31 25.84
C LEU A 471 29.75 55.10 26.10
N ARG A 472 28.98 56.18 26.30
CA ARG A 472 27.52 56.11 26.47
C ARG A 472 26.85 55.62 25.19
N PHE A 473 27.28 56.12 24.03
CA PHE A 473 26.80 55.67 22.73
C PHE A 473 27.13 54.19 22.47
N ILE A 474 28.35 53.74 22.77
CA ILE A 474 28.75 52.33 22.66
C ILE A 474 27.94 51.46 23.63
N THR A 475 27.76 51.89 24.87
CA THR A 475 26.98 51.16 25.88
C THR A 475 25.51 51.06 25.48
N ASP A 476 24.90 52.14 24.98
CA ASP A 476 23.53 52.13 24.49
C ASP A 476 23.37 51.28 23.23
N ARG A 477 24.38 51.26 22.34
CA ARG A 477 24.39 50.38 21.16
C ARG A 477 24.53 48.92 21.54
N MET A 478 25.41 48.59 22.50
CA MET A 478 25.54 47.25 23.05
C MET A 478 24.25 46.80 23.74
N LYS A 479 23.63 47.67 24.53
CA LYS A 479 22.34 47.39 25.18
C LYS A 479 21.22 47.13 24.17
N LYS A 480 21.13 47.93 23.10
CA LYS A 480 20.14 47.71 22.02
C LYS A 480 20.42 46.42 21.24
N ALA A 481 21.68 46.07 21.02
CA ALA A 481 22.06 44.80 20.40
C ALA A 481 21.66 43.62 21.30
N ASP A 482 21.96 43.67 22.59
CA ASP A 482 21.58 42.65 23.58
C ASP A 482 20.04 42.49 23.66
N GLU A 483 19.28 43.60 23.64
CA GLU A 483 17.82 43.57 23.61
C GLU A 483 17.27 42.94 22.32
N GLY A 484 17.90 43.21 21.18
CA GLY A 484 17.58 42.56 19.90
C GLY A 484 17.84 41.05 19.93
N ASP A 485 18.98 40.64 20.48
CA ASP A 485 19.35 39.23 20.63
C ASP A 485 18.41 38.47 21.59
N GLU A 486 17.94 39.11 22.67
CA GLU A 486 16.91 38.53 23.55
C GLU A 486 15.59 38.29 22.81
N ILE A 487 15.17 39.22 21.94
CA ILE A 487 13.95 39.08 21.14
C ILE A 487 14.10 37.95 20.10
N ILE A 488 15.24 37.87 19.43
CA ILE A 488 15.55 36.78 18.48
C ILE A 488 15.54 35.43 19.22
N SER A 489 16.14 35.36 20.41
CA SER A 489 16.12 34.16 21.25
C SER A 489 14.71 33.74 21.62
N ASP A 490 13.81 34.68 21.92
CA ASP A 490 12.41 34.41 22.24
C ASP A 490 11.64 33.86 21.02
N TRP A 491 11.87 34.38 19.80
CA TRP A 491 11.27 33.86 18.57
C TRP A 491 11.79 32.48 18.20
N LYS A 492 13.11 32.24 18.32
CA LYS A 492 13.71 30.92 18.11
C LYS A 492 13.17 29.90 19.11
N PHE A 493 12.99 30.30 20.36
CA PHE A 493 12.38 29.45 21.38
C PHE A 493 10.91 29.14 21.05
N ALA A 494 10.12 30.13 20.62
CA ALA A 494 8.74 29.91 20.19
C ALA A 494 8.67 28.94 18.99
N ALA A 495 9.55 29.07 18.01
CA ALA A 495 9.65 28.15 16.87
C ALA A 495 9.97 26.72 17.31
N MET A 496 10.94 26.52 18.22
CA MET A 496 11.25 25.20 18.79
C MET A 496 10.07 24.60 19.58
N VAL A 497 9.30 25.42 20.29
CA VAL A 497 8.12 24.97 21.05
C VAL A 497 6.99 24.52 20.12
N VAL A 498 6.74 25.26 19.04
CA VAL A 498 5.77 24.89 17.99
C VAL A 498 6.17 23.56 17.36
N ASP A 499 7.43 23.44 16.95
CA ASP A 499 7.97 22.24 16.31
C ASP A 499 7.80 20.98 17.18
N ARG A 500 8.02 21.12 18.48
CA ARG A 500 7.87 20.04 19.47
C ARG A 500 6.42 19.71 19.77
N LEU A 501 5.54 20.71 19.78
CA LEU A 501 4.09 20.49 19.84
C LEU A 501 3.62 19.68 18.63
N CYS A 502 4.04 20.08 17.43
CA CYS A 502 3.72 19.36 16.20
C CYS A 502 4.22 17.92 16.25
N LEU A 503 5.47 17.68 16.69
CA LEU A 503 5.99 16.32 16.88
C LEU A 503 5.10 15.49 17.80
N ILE A 504 4.67 16.01 18.96
CA ILE A 504 3.84 15.27 19.92
C ILE A 504 2.44 14.99 19.35
N VAL A 505 1.83 15.98 18.70
CA VAL A 505 0.51 15.82 18.08
C VAL A 505 0.57 14.79 16.95
N PHE A 506 1.57 14.87 16.06
CA PHE A 506 1.72 13.95 14.95
C PHE A 506 2.12 12.55 15.40
N THR A 507 2.99 12.39 16.39
CA THR A 507 3.31 11.07 16.95
C THR A 507 2.07 10.41 17.58
N MET A 508 1.28 11.15 18.37
CA MET A 508 0.03 10.63 18.93
C MET A 508 -0.97 10.25 17.85
N PHE A 509 -1.12 11.08 16.82
CA PHE A 509 -2.01 10.80 15.70
C PHE A 509 -1.56 9.57 14.91
N THR A 510 -0.26 9.43 14.62
CA THR A 510 0.29 8.25 13.93
C THR A 510 0.10 6.98 14.75
N VAL A 511 0.36 7.00 16.06
CA VAL A 511 0.16 5.84 16.95
C VAL A 511 -1.33 5.47 17.04
N LEU A 512 -2.21 6.46 17.16
CA LEU A 512 -3.65 6.20 17.21
C LEU A 512 -4.17 5.65 15.87
N ALA A 513 -3.72 6.20 14.75
CA ALA A 513 -4.09 5.71 13.42
C ALA A 513 -3.63 4.27 13.20
N THR A 514 -2.38 3.92 13.57
CA THR A 514 -1.87 2.55 13.44
C THR A 514 -2.62 1.58 14.34
N ILE A 515 -2.92 1.94 15.58
CA ILE A 515 -3.73 1.10 16.49
C ILE A 515 -5.12 0.87 15.91
N VAL A 516 -5.80 1.92 15.43
CA VAL A 516 -7.15 1.81 14.85
C VAL A 516 -7.16 0.83 13.68
N ILE A 517 -6.14 0.83 12.83
CA ILE A 517 -6.04 -0.08 11.68
C ILE A 517 -5.80 -1.51 12.12
N LEU A 518 -4.84 -1.73 13.04
CA LEU A 518 -4.55 -3.05 13.57
C LEU A 518 -5.77 -3.67 14.26
N CYS A 519 -6.60 -2.85 14.92
CA CYS A 519 -7.85 -3.31 15.54
C CYS A 519 -9.00 -3.53 14.55
N ARG A 520 -9.00 -2.83 13.40
CA ARG A 520 -10.08 -2.91 12.39
C ARG A 520 -9.85 -4.01 11.37
N ALA A 521 -8.62 -4.45 11.17
CA ALA A 521 -8.28 -5.46 10.20
C ALA A 521 -8.58 -6.87 10.76
N PRO A 522 -9.52 -7.60 10.16
CA PRO A 522 -9.73 -9.00 10.49
C PRO A 522 -8.49 -9.81 10.08
N HIS A 523 -8.21 -10.93 10.76
CA HIS A 523 -7.15 -11.87 10.36
C HIS A 523 -5.71 -11.31 10.25
N ILE A 524 -5.35 -10.21 10.94
CA ILE A 524 -3.94 -9.82 11.10
C ILE A 524 -3.16 -10.85 11.94
N ILE A 525 -3.84 -11.42 12.93
CA ILE A 525 -3.31 -12.47 13.81
C ILE A 525 -4.02 -13.76 13.40
N VAL A 526 -3.62 -14.34 12.27
CA VAL A 526 -3.98 -15.75 11.99
C VAL A 526 -2.96 -16.61 12.71
N GLN A 527 -3.49 -17.42 13.63
CA GLN A 527 -2.82 -18.49 14.34
C GLN A 527 -2.62 -19.69 13.41
#